data_AF-A0A258BG41-F1
#
_entry.id   AF-A0A258BG41-F1
#
_cell.length_a   1.000
_cell.length_b   1.000
_cell.length_c   1.000
_cell.angle_alpha   90.00
_cell.angle_beta   90.00
_cell.angle_gamma   90.00
#
_symmetry.space_group_name_H-M   'P 1'
#
loop_
_entity.id
_entity.type
_entity.pdbx_description
1 polymer ?
#
loop_
_entity_poly.entity_id
_entity_poly.type
_entity_poly.pdbx_seq_one_letter_code
_entity_poly.pdbx_strand_id
1 'polypeptide(L)'
;MRRWRRQTEARDFGTPTAASTRWRVTELEAQSLPVRGVGPGRWLLELMRARGGECADFEVEAFDNAQGHLGLPTYLADRPAASVAGGRRAAS
;
A
#
# COMPACT_ATOMS: atom_id res chain seq x y z
N MET A 1 -13.83 7.78 3.58
CA MET A 1 -12.55 7.20 4.03
C MET A 1 -12.60 7.05 5.54
N ARG A 2 -12.25 5.90 6.12
CA ARG A 2 -12.26 5.69 7.57
C ARG A 2 -10.83 5.51 8.08
N ARG A 3 -10.45 6.26 9.11
CA ARG A 3 -9.13 6.16 9.74
C ARG A 3 -9.26 5.34 11.01
N TRP A 4 -8.49 4.26 11.08
CA TRP A 4 -8.41 3.38 12.24
C TRP A 4 -7.11 3.62 12.97
N ARG A 5 -7.12 3.55 14.30
CA ARG A 5 -5.90 3.78 15.11
C ARG A 5 -5.21 2.48 15.50
N ARG A 6 -5.94 1.36 15.53
CA ARG A 6 -5.41 0.03 15.86
C ARG A 6 -5.74 -0.99 14.78
N GLN A 7 -4.81 -1.90 14.50
CA GLN A 7 -4.97 -2.94 13.48
C GLN A 7 -6.21 -3.83 13.73
N THR A 8 -6.55 -4.07 15.00
CA THR A 8 -7.74 -4.84 15.41
C THR A 8 -9.05 -4.17 15.01
N GLU A 9 -9.07 -2.84 14.91
CA GLU A 9 -10.25 -2.08 14.47
C GLU A 9 -10.40 -2.14 12.93
N ALA A 10 -9.32 -2.43 12.22
CA ALA A 10 -9.37 -2.75 10.80
C ALA A 10 -9.86 -4.19 10.52
N ARG A 11 -10.17 -4.99 11.55
CA ARG A 11 -10.76 -6.34 11.44
C ARG A 11 -12.26 -6.35 11.16
N ASP A 12 -12.88 -5.25 10.75
CA ASP A 12 -14.16 -5.24 10.00
C ASP A 12 -14.06 -5.98 8.64
N PHE A 13 -13.09 -6.87 8.50
CA PHE A 13 -12.99 -7.94 7.54
C PHE A 13 -14.20 -8.85 7.75
N GLY A 14 -15.08 -8.94 6.74
CA GLY A 14 -16.30 -9.74 6.81
C GLY A 14 -17.59 -8.93 6.94
N THR A 15 -17.55 -7.66 7.36
CA THR A 15 -18.75 -6.82 7.32
C THR A 15 -19.09 -6.50 5.86
N PRO A 16 -20.28 -6.88 5.35
CA PRO A 16 -20.66 -6.60 3.97
C PRO A 16 -20.68 -5.09 3.72
N THR A 17 -19.99 -4.65 2.68
CA THR A 17 -20.05 -3.26 2.21
C THR A 17 -20.36 -3.23 0.71
N ALA A 18 -21.06 -2.21 0.25
CA ALA A 18 -21.35 -2.02 -1.18
C ALA A 18 -20.13 -1.54 -2.00
N ALA A 19 -18.94 -1.45 -1.39
CA ALA A 19 -17.76 -0.89 -2.02
C ALA A 19 -17.25 -1.78 -3.16
N SER A 20 -16.99 -1.17 -4.32
CA SER A 20 -16.43 -1.87 -5.48
C SER A 20 -14.96 -2.27 -5.30
N THR A 21 -14.22 -1.52 -4.48
CA THR A 21 -12.85 -1.83 -4.07
C THR A 21 -12.67 -1.60 -2.57
N ARG A 22 -11.72 -2.32 -1.95
CA ARG A 22 -11.34 -2.10 -0.56
C ARG A 22 -9.82 -2.09 -0.44
N TRP A 23 -9.31 -1.00 0.11
CA TRP A 23 -7.88 -0.75 0.27
C TRP A 23 -7.51 -0.64 1.75
N ARG A 24 -6.32 -1.12 2.12
CA ARG A 24 -5.63 -0.74 3.35
C ARG A 24 -4.44 0.13 2.97
N VAL A 25 -4.22 1.18 3.76
CA VAL A 25 -3.04 2.05 3.67
C VAL A 25 -2.28 1.90 4.97
N THR A 26 -1.05 1.39 4.90
CA THR A 26 -0.17 1.21 6.04
C THR A 26 1.06 2.08 5.84
N GLU A 27 1.45 2.84 6.87
CA GLU A 27 2.67 3.62 6.86
C GLU A 27 3.89 2.70 6.92
N LEU A 28 4.89 2.97 6.07
CA LEU A 28 6.20 2.33 6.11
C LEU A 28 7.24 3.35 6.56
N GLU A 29 8.36 2.87 7.07
CA GLU A 29 9.47 3.74 7.44
C GLU A 29 10.00 4.48 6.20
N ALA A 30 10.12 5.80 6.32
CA ALA A 30 10.70 6.66 5.30
C ALA A 30 12.16 6.24 5.03
N GLN A 31 12.63 6.47 3.81
CA GLN A 31 14.02 6.15 3.49
C GLN A 31 14.98 7.04 4.29
N SER A 32 16.05 6.46 4.82
CA SER A 32 17.10 7.22 5.49
C SER A 32 17.85 8.10 4.48
N LEU A 33 18.10 9.35 4.86
CA LEU A 33 18.88 10.29 4.06
C LEU A 33 20.34 10.31 4.53
N PRO A 34 21.31 10.57 3.63
CA PRO A 34 22.72 10.75 4.00
C PRO A 34 22.96 12.03 4.82
N VAL A 35 21.93 12.86 4.96
CA VAL A 35 21.92 14.10 5.72
C VAL A 35 20.85 14.03 6.80
N ARG A 36 20.92 14.91 7.81
CA ARG A 36 19.84 15.02 8.80
C ARG A 36 18.54 15.43 8.11
N GLY A 37 17.50 14.63 8.25
CA GLY A 37 16.19 14.88 7.68
C GLY A 37 15.32 13.63 7.66
N VAL A 38 14.11 13.77 7.13
CA VAL A 38 13.18 12.67 6.88
C VAL A 38 13.10 12.49 5.36
N GLY A 39 13.32 11.27 4.87
CA GLY A 39 13.14 10.96 3.46
C GLY A 39 11.67 11.02 3.02
N PRO A 40 11.38 10.67 1.75
CA PRO A 40 10.01 10.60 1.26
C PRO A 40 9.15 9.69 2.14
N GLY A 41 7.92 10.12 2.42
CA GLY A 41 6.94 9.28 3.10
C GLY A 41 6.65 8.03 2.26
N ARG A 42 6.54 6.87 2.92
CA ARG A 42 6.34 5.57 2.26
C ARG A 42 5.11 4.88 2.82
N TRP A 43 4.40 4.17 1.94
CA TRP A 43 3.20 3.41 2.31
C TRP A 43 3.12 2.08 1.57
N LEU A 44 2.53 1.10 2.24
CA LEU A 44 2.02 -0.12 1.63
C LEU A 44 0.51 0.06 1.37
N LEU A 45 0.12 -0.04 0.10
CA LEU A 45 -1.27 -0.06 -0.34
C LEU A 45 -1.67 -1.51 -0.63
N GLU A 46 -2.54 -2.07 0.19
CA GLU A 46 -3.06 -3.44 0.01
C GLU A 46 -4.49 -3.34 -0.56
N LEU A 47 -4.68 -3.76 -1.81
CA LEU A 47 -5.99 -4.00 -2.41
C LEU A 47 -6.53 -5.33 -1.90
N MET A 48 -7.32 -5.28 -0.83
CA MET A 48 -7.89 -6.46 -0.19
C MET A 48 -9.12 -7.03 -0.92
N ARG A 49 -9.73 -6.24 -1.82
CA ARG A 49 -10.87 -6.67 -2.66
C ARG A 49 -11.04 -5.73 -3.86
N ALA A 50 -11.28 -6.30 -5.04
CA ALA A 50 -11.85 -5.61 -6.19
C ALA A 50 -12.98 -6.43 -6.81
N ARG A 51 -14.06 -5.79 -7.25
CA ARG A 51 -15.12 -6.49 -8.00
C ARG A 51 -14.55 -6.97 -9.33
N GLY A 52 -14.56 -8.30 -9.54
CA GLY A 52 -14.07 -8.92 -10.77
C GLY A 52 -12.55 -8.82 -10.95
N GLY A 53 -11.79 -8.58 -9.87
CA GLY A 53 -10.34 -8.47 -9.91
C GLY A 53 -9.66 -9.17 -8.74
N GLU A 54 -8.37 -9.35 -8.88
CA GLU A 54 -7.51 -9.96 -7.86
C GLU A 54 -7.10 -8.96 -6.76
N CYS A 55 -6.65 -9.50 -5.63
CA CYS A 55 -5.95 -8.70 -4.62
C CYS A 55 -4.53 -8.36 -5.10
N ALA A 56 -4.00 -7.23 -4.64
CA ALA A 56 -2.66 -6.78 -5.02
C ALA A 56 -2.09 -5.85 -3.95
N ASP A 57 -0.76 -5.83 -3.83
CA ASP A 57 -0.05 -4.99 -2.87
C ASP A 57 0.95 -4.09 -3.61
N PHE A 58 1.05 -2.84 -3.17
CA PHE A 58 1.91 -1.83 -3.79
C PHE A 58 2.69 -1.06 -2.73
N GLU A 59 4.01 -1.05 -2.82
CA GLU A 59 4.84 -0.11 -2.04
C GLU A 59 5.03 1.15 -2.87
N VAL A 60 4.65 2.28 -2.28
CA VAL A 60 4.67 3.59 -2.92
C VAL A 60 5.34 4.61 -2.03
N GLU A 61 5.84 5.68 -2.64
CA GLU A 61 6.42 6.81 -1.94
C GLU A 61 5.79 8.14 -2.40
N ALA A 62 5.94 9.17 -1.58
CA ALA A 62 5.53 10.52 -1.95
C ALA A 62 6.35 10.99 -3.16
N PHE A 63 5.67 11.36 -4.25
CA PHE A 63 6.30 11.90 -5.46
C PHE A 63 5.81 13.30 -5.72
N ASP A 64 6.71 14.26 -5.57
CA ASP A 64 6.50 15.71 -5.65
C ASP A 64 5.30 16.27 -4.87
N ASN A 65 5.43 17.51 -4.42
CA ASN A 65 4.42 18.13 -3.56
C ASN A 65 3.35 18.90 -4.37
N ALA A 66 3.42 18.90 -5.70
CA ALA A 66 2.66 19.81 -6.55
C ALA A 66 1.50 19.13 -7.29
N GLN A 67 1.67 17.87 -7.70
CA GLN A 67 0.70 17.17 -8.56
C GLN A 67 0.00 15.97 -7.91
N GLY A 68 0.38 15.61 -6.68
CA GLY A 68 -0.29 14.55 -5.92
C GLY A 68 -0.03 13.15 -6.49
N HIS A 69 1.14 12.96 -7.11
CA HIS A 69 1.55 11.69 -7.66
C HIS A 69 2.14 10.78 -6.58
N LEU A 70 2.11 9.47 -6.87
CA LEU A 70 2.80 8.46 -6.07
C LEU A 70 3.94 7.89 -6.91
N GLY A 71 5.11 7.81 -6.29
CA GLY A 71 6.31 7.23 -6.89
C GLY A 71 6.42 5.75 -6.56
N LEU A 72 7.16 5.03 -7.39
CA LEU A 72 7.66 3.71 -7.04
C LEU A 72 9.04 3.88 -6.39
N PRO A 73 9.27 3.31 -5.19
CA PRO A 73 10.57 3.36 -4.54
C PRO A 73 11.70 2.87 -5.45
N THR A 74 12.88 3.48 -5.34
CA THR A 74 14.00 3.23 -6.26
C THR A 74 14.44 1.76 -6.31
N TYR A 75 14.41 1.05 -5.18
CA TYR A 75 14.73 -0.39 -5.14
C TYR A 75 13.73 -1.29 -5.89
N LEU A 76 12.51 -0.80 -6.16
CA LEU A 76 11.54 -1.45 -7.04
C LEU A 76 11.70 -1.01 -8.49
N ALA A 77 12.17 0.22 -8.74
CA ALA A 77 12.39 0.73 -10.09
C ALA A 77 13.56 0.04 -10.81
N ASP A 78 14.61 -0.32 -10.07
CA ASP A 78 15.85 -0.89 -10.64
C ASP A 78 15.78 -2.40 -10.91
N ARG A 79 14.68 -3.06 -10.53
CA ARG A 79 14.51 -4.51 -10.71
C ARG A 79 13.34 -4.80 -11.66
N PRO A 80 13.48 -5.70 -12.64
CA PRO A 80 12.32 -6.19 -13.37
C PRO A 80 11.31 -6.76 -12.36
N ALA A 81 10.02 -6.44 -12.55
CA ALA A 81 8.95 -6.96 -11.71
C ALA A 81 9.13 -8.48 -11.57
N ALA A 82 9.33 -8.95 -10.34
CA ALA A 82 9.42 -10.38 -10.10
C ALA A 82 8.17 -11.03 -10.68
N SER A 83 8.32 -12.11 -11.43
CA SER A 83 7.16 -12.90 -11.89
C SER A 83 6.39 -13.33 -10.64
N VAL A 84 5.26 -12.69 -10.39
CA VAL A 84 4.43 -12.99 -9.23
C VAL A 84 3.74 -14.33 -9.50
N ALA A 85 4.44 -15.43 -9.24
CA ALA A 85 3.79 -16.71 -9.03
C ALA A 85 2.92 -16.53 -7.78
N GLY A 86 1.60 -16.48 -7.98
CA GLY A 86 0.61 -16.03 -7.01
C GLY A 86 0.84 -16.51 -5.58
N GLY A 87 1.43 -15.65 -4.76
CA GLY A 87 1.44 -15.78 -3.31
C GLY A 87 0.06 -15.44 -2.78
N ARG A 88 -0.86 -16.41 -2.83
CA ARG A 88 -2.18 -16.33 -2.21
C ARG A 88 -1.99 -16.11 -0.70
N ARG A 89 -2.08 -14.87 -0.22
CA ARG A 89 -2.51 -14.64 1.16
C ARG A 89 -4.03 -14.74 1.17
N ALA A 90 -4.51 -15.96 1.41
CA ALA A 90 -5.85 -16.14 1.88
C ALA A 90 -5.97 -15.40 3.23
N ALA A 91 -6.85 -14.40 3.28
CA ALA A 91 -7.21 -13.78 4.53
C ALA A 91 -7.86 -14.85 5.43
N SER A 92 -7.24 -15.10 6.58
CA SER A 92 -7.76 -15.96 7.65
C SER A 92 -8.79 -15.22 8.49
#